data_AF-U9TVC3-F1
#
_entry.id   AF-U9TVC3-F1
#
_cell.length_a   1.000
_cell.length_b   1.000
_cell.length_c   1.000
_cell.angle_alpha   90.00
_cell.angle_beta   90.00
_cell.angle_gamma   90.00
#
_symmetry.space_group_name_H-M   'P 1'
#
loop_
_entity.id
_entity.type
_entity.pdbx_description
1 polymer ?
#
loop_
_entity_poly.entity_id
_entity_poly.type
_entity_poly.pdbx_seq_one_letter_code
_entity_poly.pdbx_strand_id
1 'polypeptide(L)'
;KYIKWCEPCHRNYFINEFKNWASGNEIIDDIIQEIQLKINVPSDIVVEWIPFNQFINIKEIEKVDDNTTIYSAFWNNGPLHYDTDIKEWIRNPNIKVALKCFNDSQDIIDELLSKAVKYNISSVGLYRLCRLHELYGISQNPDTEEYIIVQDKYCEKCGEKYTNECIKWCRPCHINYFENEWTSKNKIIDDIILEMQLQIDSYNDKIVEWIPYNQFINIEEIGKIDDNTANIYSALLSNGSLCYNEYKKKWVKDSNLKVTLKCFNYSQNIIDELLNKAESHNTYYGISQNPNTKEYIIVLEFKDVLHEKCHINYINYLKNNFTKCTSGNEKIDVFIKKMQLLDNRNNENIKDIFEWIPYNQFVNIKEIEKNDLLIIRSAIWNGSPSYYSSIKEEMIRKPKNVTLITKYD
;
A
#
# COMPACT_ATOMS: atom_id res chain seq x y z
N LYS A 1 6.41 -14.94 -32.85
CA LYS A 1 5.27 -15.14 -33.77
C LYS A 1 4.36 -13.93 -33.62
N TYR A 2 4.11 -13.16 -34.68
CA TYR A 2 3.09 -12.10 -34.63
C TYR A 2 1.71 -12.76 -34.73
N ILE A 3 0.81 -12.46 -33.79
CA ILE A 3 -0.57 -12.95 -33.83
C ILE A 3 -1.26 -12.24 -35.01
N LYS A 4 -1.82 -13.01 -35.96
CA LYS A 4 -2.66 -12.45 -37.03
C LYS A 4 -4.06 -12.22 -36.47
N TRP A 5 -4.34 -11.01 -36.00
CA TRP A 5 -5.65 -10.58 -35.50
C TRP A 5 -6.30 -9.63 -36.52
N CYS A 6 -7.58 -9.85 -36.85
CA CYS A 6 -8.35 -9.00 -37.76
C CYS A 6 -9.57 -8.43 -37.03
N GLU A 7 -9.43 -7.26 -36.41
CA GLU A 7 -10.52 -6.61 -35.67
C GLU A 7 -11.83 -6.49 -36.49
N PRO A 8 -11.82 -6.06 -37.78
CA PRO A 8 -13.06 -6.00 -38.57
C PRO A 8 -13.70 -7.37 -38.80
N CYS A 9 -12.90 -8.43 -38.95
CA CYS A 9 -13.39 -9.80 -39.15
C CYS A 9 -14.11 -10.30 -37.89
N HIS A 10 -13.55 -10.03 -36.71
CA HIS A 10 -14.18 -10.41 -35.44
C HIS A 10 -15.43 -9.58 -35.15
N ARG A 11 -15.40 -8.27 -35.42
CA ARG A 11 -16.59 -7.42 -35.33
C ARG A 11 -17.73 -7.96 -36.19
N ASN A 12 -17.45 -8.35 -37.44
CA ASN A 12 -18.43 -8.95 -38.32
C ASN A 12 -18.93 -10.31 -37.82
N TYR A 13 -18.07 -11.14 -37.23
CA TYR A 13 -18.49 -12.38 -36.57
C TYR A 13 -19.51 -12.10 -35.47
N PHE A 14 -19.22 -11.18 -34.54
CA PHE A 14 -20.15 -10.85 -33.45
C PHE A 14 -21.49 -10.32 -33.96
N ILE A 15 -21.47 -9.39 -34.93
CA ILE A 15 -22.70 -8.85 -35.54
C ILE A 15 -23.60 -9.95 -36.11
N ASN A 16 -23.00 -10.98 -36.72
CA ASN A 16 -23.76 -12.10 -37.27
C ASN A 16 -24.33 -13.01 -36.17
N GLU A 17 -23.67 -13.08 -35.01
CA GLU A 17 -24.03 -13.94 -33.89
C GLU A 17 -24.97 -13.29 -32.87
N PHE A 18 -25.26 -11.99 -32.96
CA PHE A 18 -26.12 -11.28 -31.99
C PHE A 18 -27.47 -11.96 -31.73
N LYS A 19 -28.08 -12.58 -32.75
CA LYS A 19 -29.33 -13.32 -32.59
C LYS A 19 -29.22 -14.55 -31.70
N ASN A 20 -28.04 -15.15 -31.63
CA ASN A 20 -27.77 -16.33 -30.81
C ASN A 20 -27.58 -15.98 -29.32
N TRP A 21 -27.36 -14.70 -29.00
CA TRP A 21 -27.18 -14.18 -27.64
C TRP A 21 -28.33 -13.28 -27.18
N ALA A 22 -29.47 -13.29 -27.88
CA ALA A 22 -30.63 -12.51 -27.48
C ALA A 22 -31.23 -13.07 -26.19
N SER A 23 -31.32 -12.22 -25.17
CA SER A 23 -31.98 -12.50 -23.90
C SER A 23 -33.50 -12.34 -23.99
N GLY A 24 -33.97 -11.55 -24.97
CA GLY A 24 -35.36 -11.09 -25.03
C GLY A 24 -35.60 -9.78 -24.26
N ASN A 25 -34.57 -9.24 -23.60
CA ASN A 25 -34.57 -7.92 -22.98
C ASN A 25 -33.67 -6.98 -23.79
N GLU A 26 -34.28 -6.00 -24.47
CA GLU A 26 -33.59 -5.06 -25.38
C GLU A 26 -32.45 -4.31 -24.70
N ILE A 27 -32.63 -3.88 -23.43
CA ILE A 27 -31.62 -3.12 -22.68
C ILE A 27 -30.39 -4.00 -22.42
N ILE A 28 -30.60 -5.25 -22.01
CA ILE A 28 -29.51 -6.19 -21.74
C ILE A 28 -28.79 -6.56 -23.05
N ASP A 29 -29.56 -6.82 -24.11
CA ASP A 29 -29.03 -7.17 -25.42
C ASP A 29 -28.18 -6.03 -25.99
N ASP A 30 -28.60 -4.78 -25.83
CA ASP A 30 -27.85 -3.60 -26.25
C ASP A 30 -26.52 -3.47 -25.48
N ILE A 31 -26.53 -3.66 -24.16
CA ILE A 31 -25.31 -3.62 -23.33
C ILE A 31 -24.34 -4.73 -23.75
N ILE A 32 -24.81 -5.97 -23.95
CA ILE A 32 -23.98 -7.10 -24.39
C ILE A 32 -23.33 -6.76 -25.75
N GLN A 33 -24.12 -6.30 -26.71
CA GLN A 33 -23.64 -5.93 -28.04
C GLN A 33 -22.59 -4.81 -27.99
N GLU A 34 -22.83 -3.77 -27.18
CA GLU A 34 -21.86 -2.69 -26.98
C GLU A 34 -20.51 -3.19 -26.46
N ILE A 35 -20.51 -4.14 -25.52
CA ILE A 35 -19.27 -4.71 -24.96
C ILE A 35 -18.58 -5.57 -26.03
N GLN A 36 -19.31 -6.44 -26.73
CA GLN A 36 -18.76 -7.31 -27.78
C GLN A 36 -18.10 -6.51 -28.91
N LEU A 37 -18.67 -5.37 -29.29
CA LEU A 37 -18.12 -4.48 -30.32
C LEU A 37 -16.83 -3.75 -29.93
N LYS A 38 -16.42 -3.80 -28.65
CA LYS A 38 -15.21 -3.17 -28.12
C LYS A 38 -14.03 -4.14 -28.01
N ILE A 39 -14.26 -5.44 -28.25
CA ILE A 39 -13.22 -6.47 -28.28
C ILE A 39 -12.17 -6.12 -29.34
N ASN A 40 -10.92 -5.98 -28.90
CA ASN A 40 -9.82 -5.51 -29.75
C ASN A 40 -8.56 -6.38 -29.68
N VAL A 41 -8.50 -7.35 -28.76
CA VAL A 41 -7.43 -8.34 -28.72
C VAL A 41 -7.98 -9.77 -28.55
N PRO A 42 -7.24 -10.80 -29.02
CA PRO A 42 -7.66 -12.21 -28.90
C PRO A 42 -7.96 -12.69 -27.48
N SER A 43 -7.30 -12.07 -26.49
CA SER A 43 -7.43 -12.43 -25.08
C SER A 43 -8.64 -11.80 -24.39
N ASP A 44 -9.42 -10.95 -25.08
CA ASP A 44 -10.62 -10.34 -24.50
C ASP A 44 -11.71 -11.40 -24.29
N ILE A 45 -12.45 -11.28 -23.19
CA ILE A 45 -13.59 -12.15 -22.91
C ILE A 45 -14.79 -11.71 -23.75
N VAL A 46 -15.48 -12.70 -24.32
CA VAL A 46 -16.79 -12.50 -24.95
C VAL A 46 -17.86 -12.55 -23.89
N VAL A 47 -18.45 -11.40 -23.57
CA VAL A 47 -19.66 -11.32 -22.74
C VAL A 47 -20.83 -11.85 -23.56
N GLU A 48 -21.61 -12.79 -23.02
CA GLU A 48 -22.77 -13.36 -23.71
C GLU A 48 -23.99 -13.53 -22.80
N TRP A 49 -25.17 -13.68 -23.40
CA TRP A 49 -26.32 -14.23 -22.69
C TRP A 49 -26.12 -15.74 -22.52
N ILE A 50 -26.24 -16.21 -21.28
CA ILE A 50 -26.01 -17.60 -20.90
C ILE A 50 -27.35 -18.20 -20.45
N PRO A 51 -27.88 -19.21 -21.16
CA PRO A 51 -29.08 -19.91 -20.70
C PRO A 51 -28.86 -20.53 -19.32
N PHE A 52 -29.80 -20.31 -18.40
CA PHE A 52 -29.67 -20.77 -17.00
C PHE A 52 -29.43 -22.27 -16.85
N ASN A 53 -29.97 -23.08 -17.75
CA ASN A 53 -29.78 -24.53 -17.77
C ASN A 53 -28.32 -24.99 -18.03
N GLN A 54 -27.41 -24.05 -18.32
CA GLN A 54 -25.99 -24.28 -18.46
C GLN A 54 -25.26 -24.39 -17.12
N PHE A 55 -25.89 -23.99 -16.01
CA PHE A 55 -25.30 -24.04 -14.68
C PHE A 55 -25.70 -25.32 -13.94
N ILE A 56 -24.70 -26.02 -13.42
CA ILE A 56 -24.89 -27.23 -12.60
C ILE A 56 -24.18 -27.10 -11.25
N ASN A 57 -24.63 -27.90 -10.27
CA ASN A 57 -24.12 -27.89 -8.90
C ASN A 57 -24.11 -26.48 -8.27
N ILE A 58 -25.20 -25.73 -8.44
CA ILE A 58 -25.36 -24.39 -7.86
C ILE A 58 -25.34 -24.50 -6.33
N LYS A 59 -24.48 -23.73 -5.68
CA LYS A 59 -24.33 -23.69 -4.21
C LYS A 59 -24.18 -22.25 -3.73
N GLU A 60 -24.96 -21.86 -2.73
CA GLU A 60 -24.85 -20.55 -2.10
C GLU A 60 -23.48 -20.36 -1.43
N ILE A 61 -22.89 -19.18 -1.62
CA ILE A 61 -21.64 -18.75 -0.99
C ILE A 61 -21.94 -17.77 0.14
N GLU A 62 -22.65 -16.68 -0.20
CA GLU A 62 -22.92 -15.57 0.70
C GLU A 62 -24.18 -14.83 0.27
N LYS A 63 -25.03 -14.49 1.25
CA LYS A 63 -26.07 -13.48 1.09
C LYS A 63 -25.48 -12.13 1.50
N VAL A 64 -25.25 -11.25 0.53
CA VAL A 64 -24.57 -9.95 0.74
C VAL A 64 -25.54 -8.96 1.42
N ASP A 65 -26.76 -8.89 0.91
CA ASP A 65 -27.85 -8.08 1.43
C ASP A 65 -29.20 -8.70 1.03
N ASP A 66 -30.31 -8.00 1.26
CA ASP A 66 -31.65 -8.52 0.95
C ASP A 66 -31.94 -8.65 -0.56
N ASN A 67 -31.15 -8.00 -1.41
CA ASN A 67 -31.32 -7.99 -2.86
C ASN A 67 -30.26 -8.81 -3.60
N THR A 68 -29.14 -9.14 -2.95
CA THR A 68 -27.97 -9.74 -3.60
C THR A 68 -27.55 -11.03 -2.92
N THR A 69 -27.53 -12.13 -3.67
CA THR A 69 -27.00 -13.43 -3.21
C THR A 69 -25.99 -13.96 -4.21
N ILE A 70 -24.86 -14.49 -3.72
CA ILE A 70 -23.80 -15.04 -4.56
C ILE A 70 -23.77 -16.57 -4.43
N TYR A 71 -23.77 -17.24 -5.57
CA TYR A 71 -23.65 -18.68 -5.70
C TYR A 71 -22.39 -19.06 -6.46
N SER A 72 -21.91 -20.29 -6.25
CA SER A 72 -20.95 -20.96 -7.12
C SER A 72 -21.66 -21.99 -7.98
N ALA A 73 -21.23 -22.15 -9.23
CA ALA A 73 -21.76 -23.19 -10.13
C ALA A 73 -20.65 -23.67 -11.09
N PHE A 74 -20.87 -24.80 -11.75
CA PHE A 74 -20.12 -25.14 -12.96
C PHE A 74 -20.91 -24.69 -14.19
N TRP A 75 -20.22 -24.04 -15.12
CA TRP A 75 -20.77 -23.68 -16.42
C TRP A 75 -20.37 -24.75 -17.45
N ASN A 76 -21.36 -25.51 -17.93
CA ASN A 76 -21.14 -26.66 -18.83
C ASN A 76 -20.47 -26.27 -20.14
N ASN A 77 -21.04 -25.31 -20.88
CA ASN A 77 -20.46 -24.85 -22.14
C ASN A 77 -19.19 -24.01 -21.93
N GLY A 78 -19.14 -23.22 -20.86
CA GLY A 78 -18.02 -22.33 -20.57
C GLY A 78 -17.83 -21.18 -21.58
N PRO A 79 -16.86 -20.30 -21.33
CA PRO A 79 -16.69 -19.06 -22.07
C PRO A 79 -16.14 -19.31 -23.47
N LEU A 80 -16.60 -18.47 -24.41
CA LEU A 80 -16.06 -18.38 -25.74
C LEU A 80 -14.74 -17.60 -25.73
N HIS A 81 -13.69 -18.14 -26.34
CA HIS A 81 -12.41 -17.47 -26.52
C HIS A 81 -11.81 -17.77 -27.89
N TYR A 82 -10.94 -16.89 -28.37
CA TYR A 82 -10.29 -17.05 -29.67
C TYR A 82 -8.95 -17.77 -29.50
N ASP A 83 -8.84 -18.98 -30.05
CA ASP A 83 -7.58 -19.71 -30.08
C ASP A 83 -6.72 -19.18 -31.22
N THR A 84 -5.57 -18.59 -30.89
CA THR A 84 -4.68 -17.96 -31.87
C THR A 84 -3.87 -18.96 -32.70
N ASP A 85 -3.72 -20.21 -32.24
CA ASP A 85 -2.98 -21.26 -32.94
C ASP A 85 -3.83 -21.89 -34.05
N ILE A 86 -5.09 -22.22 -33.74
CA ILE A 86 -6.04 -22.79 -34.73
C ILE A 86 -6.89 -21.72 -35.45
N LYS A 87 -6.93 -20.49 -34.94
CA LYS A 87 -7.64 -19.33 -35.48
C LYS A 87 -9.17 -19.45 -35.49
N GLU A 88 -9.72 -20.12 -34.49
CA GLU A 88 -11.14 -20.37 -34.34
C GLU A 88 -11.64 -19.93 -32.96
N TRP A 89 -12.94 -19.62 -32.88
CA TRP A 89 -13.62 -19.42 -31.61
C TRP A 89 -13.95 -20.78 -31.01
N ILE A 90 -13.41 -21.06 -29.83
CA ILE A 90 -13.64 -22.30 -29.10
C ILE A 90 -14.18 -22.02 -27.71
N ARG A 91 -14.82 -23.02 -27.11
CA ARG A 91 -15.33 -22.93 -25.74
C ARG A 91 -14.45 -23.70 -24.78
N ASN A 92 -14.31 -23.19 -23.56
CA ASN A 92 -13.64 -23.87 -22.47
C ASN A 92 -14.66 -24.45 -21.48
N PRO A 93 -15.15 -25.69 -21.67
CA PRO A 93 -16.27 -26.23 -20.92
C PRO A 93 -15.92 -26.56 -19.45
N ASN A 94 -16.96 -26.72 -18.64
CA ASN A 94 -16.90 -27.18 -17.24
C ASN A 94 -16.04 -26.32 -16.31
N ILE A 95 -16.05 -25.00 -16.51
CA ILE A 95 -15.37 -24.08 -15.60
C ILE A 95 -16.25 -23.76 -14.38
N LYS A 96 -15.61 -23.47 -13.25
CA LYS A 96 -16.29 -23.01 -12.04
C LYS A 96 -16.49 -21.49 -12.13
N VAL A 97 -17.71 -21.01 -11.92
CA VAL A 97 -18.09 -19.59 -12.00
C VAL A 97 -18.77 -19.14 -10.72
N ALA A 98 -18.81 -17.83 -10.49
CA ALA A 98 -19.70 -17.21 -9.51
C ALA A 98 -20.91 -16.63 -10.24
N LEU A 99 -22.07 -16.82 -9.61
CA LEU A 99 -23.36 -16.31 -10.04
C LEU A 99 -23.79 -15.28 -9.00
N LYS A 100 -23.68 -14.00 -9.34
CA LYS A 100 -24.18 -12.91 -8.49
C LYS A 100 -25.61 -12.61 -8.92
N CYS A 101 -26.57 -13.03 -8.11
CA CYS A 101 -27.99 -12.91 -8.38
C CYS A 101 -28.55 -11.63 -7.76
N PHE A 102 -29.39 -10.91 -8.51
CA PHE A 102 -30.05 -9.68 -8.09
C PHE A 102 -31.56 -9.87 -8.13
N ASN A 103 -32.21 -9.48 -7.03
CA ASN A 103 -33.66 -9.49 -6.91
C ASN A 103 -34.30 -8.25 -7.56
N ASP A 104 -33.56 -7.14 -7.65
CA ASP A 104 -34.00 -5.93 -8.32
C ASP A 104 -33.33 -5.81 -9.70
N SER A 105 -34.15 -5.66 -10.74
CA SER A 105 -33.71 -5.42 -12.11
C SER A 105 -32.96 -4.10 -12.30
N GLN A 106 -33.15 -3.10 -11.44
CA GLN A 106 -32.38 -1.86 -11.51
C GLN A 106 -30.94 -2.07 -11.01
N ASP A 107 -30.75 -2.87 -9.95
CA ASP A 107 -29.44 -3.15 -9.36
C ASP A 107 -28.50 -3.82 -10.38
N ILE A 108 -29.01 -4.77 -11.17
CA ILE A 108 -28.21 -5.38 -12.23
C ILE A 108 -27.90 -4.41 -13.36
N ILE A 109 -28.84 -3.57 -13.80
CA ILE A 109 -28.60 -2.59 -14.87
C ILE A 109 -27.50 -1.62 -14.43
N ASP A 110 -27.56 -1.12 -13.20
CA ASP A 110 -26.55 -0.22 -12.65
C ASP A 110 -25.19 -0.91 -12.54
N GLU A 111 -25.14 -2.16 -12.10
CA GLU A 111 -23.88 -2.93 -12.07
C GLU A 111 -23.31 -3.14 -13.48
N LEU A 112 -24.15 -3.50 -14.46
CA LEU A 112 -23.74 -3.69 -15.85
C LEU A 112 -23.23 -2.40 -16.50
N LEU A 113 -23.93 -1.28 -16.31
CA LEU A 113 -23.51 0.03 -16.80
C LEU A 113 -22.17 0.43 -16.19
N SER A 114 -21.98 0.20 -14.89
CA SER A 114 -20.69 0.47 -14.22
C SER A 114 -19.53 -0.34 -14.82
N LYS A 115 -19.79 -1.60 -15.20
CA LYS A 115 -18.81 -2.46 -15.88
C LYS A 115 -18.56 -1.98 -17.30
N ALA A 116 -19.59 -1.62 -18.06
CA ALA A 116 -19.48 -1.10 -19.42
C ALA A 116 -18.68 0.23 -19.49
N VAL A 117 -18.83 1.12 -18.50
CA VAL A 117 -18.01 2.34 -18.40
C VAL A 117 -16.52 2.00 -18.16
N LYS A 118 -16.21 1.00 -17.32
CA LYS A 118 -14.83 0.53 -17.12
C LYS A 118 -14.22 -0.05 -18.41
N TYR A 119 -15.02 -0.73 -19.24
CA TYR A 119 -14.61 -1.16 -20.59
C TYR A 119 -14.17 0.02 -21.46
N ASN A 120 -14.90 1.15 -21.40
CA ASN A 120 -14.57 2.34 -22.21
C ASN A 120 -13.24 3.00 -21.77
N ILE A 121 -12.99 3.12 -20.45
CA ILE A 121 -11.83 3.86 -19.91
C ILE A 121 -10.52 3.07 -20.03
N SER A 122 -10.56 1.75 -19.84
CA SER A 122 -9.37 0.88 -19.86
C SER A 122 -8.73 0.70 -21.25
N SER A 123 -9.43 1.16 -22.31
CA SER A 123 -8.93 1.14 -23.69
C SER A 123 -7.80 2.15 -23.97
N VAL A 124 -7.43 3.05 -23.04
CA VAL A 124 -6.54 4.20 -23.32
C VAL A 124 -5.07 4.02 -22.88
N GLY A 125 -4.63 2.84 -22.39
CA GLY A 125 -3.22 2.65 -21.97
C GLY A 125 -2.68 1.22 -21.94
N LEU A 126 -1.36 1.06 -21.74
CA LEU A 126 -0.60 -0.21 -21.71
C LEU A 126 -1.05 -1.24 -20.65
N TYR A 127 -1.99 -0.89 -19.77
CA TYR A 127 -2.56 -1.74 -18.72
C TYR A 127 -3.79 -2.56 -19.19
N ARG A 128 -3.99 -2.69 -20.51
CA ARG A 128 -5.13 -3.37 -21.15
C ARG A 128 -5.36 -4.84 -20.73
N LEU A 129 -4.36 -5.50 -20.14
CA LEU A 129 -4.37 -6.96 -20.01
C LEU A 129 -5.02 -7.52 -18.73
N CYS A 130 -5.37 -6.71 -17.73
CA CYS A 130 -5.63 -7.25 -16.38
C CYS A 130 -6.98 -6.88 -15.73
N ARG A 131 -7.92 -6.18 -16.38
CA ARG A 131 -9.10 -5.63 -15.68
C ARG A 131 -10.48 -5.97 -16.26
N LEU A 132 -10.53 -6.76 -17.32
CA LEU A 132 -11.78 -7.08 -18.03
C LEU A 132 -11.95 -8.59 -18.29
N HIS A 133 -11.13 -9.43 -17.63
CA HIS A 133 -11.25 -10.88 -17.68
C HIS A 133 -12.32 -11.44 -16.72
N GLU A 134 -13.37 -10.67 -16.43
CA GLU A 134 -14.13 -10.87 -15.19
C GLU A 134 -15.63 -11.08 -15.42
N LEU A 135 -16.21 -10.50 -16.47
CA LEU A 135 -17.61 -10.71 -16.83
C LEU A 135 -17.69 -11.72 -17.96
N TYR A 136 -18.23 -12.91 -17.68
CA TYR A 136 -18.49 -13.91 -18.71
C TYR A 136 -19.82 -13.68 -19.40
N GLY A 137 -20.82 -13.19 -18.66
CA GLY A 137 -22.14 -13.05 -19.23
C GLY A 137 -23.22 -12.73 -18.23
N ILE A 138 -24.43 -12.76 -18.75
CA ILE A 138 -25.65 -12.49 -18.02
C ILE A 138 -26.58 -13.70 -18.22
N SER A 139 -27.30 -14.06 -17.18
CA SER A 139 -28.35 -15.08 -17.21
C SER A 139 -29.57 -14.54 -16.46
N GLN A 140 -30.69 -15.24 -16.57
CA GLN A 140 -31.84 -15.03 -15.71
C GLN A 140 -32.34 -16.38 -15.21
N ASN A 141 -32.64 -16.46 -13.92
CA ASN A 141 -33.28 -17.64 -13.36
C ASN A 141 -34.73 -17.71 -13.86
N PRO A 142 -35.14 -18.77 -14.58
CA PRO A 142 -36.50 -18.87 -15.11
C PRO A 142 -37.57 -19.06 -14.02
N ASP A 143 -37.19 -19.50 -12.82
CA ASP A 143 -38.14 -19.76 -11.72
C ASP A 143 -38.35 -18.52 -10.84
N THR A 144 -37.30 -17.74 -10.60
CA THR A 144 -37.35 -16.54 -9.73
C THR A 144 -37.40 -15.23 -10.50
N GLU A 145 -37.16 -15.27 -11.82
CA GLU A 145 -36.99 -14.11 -12.70
C GLU A 145 -35.81 -13.18 -12.34
N GLU A 146 -35.02 -13.57 -11.33
CA GLU A 146 -33.81 -12.87 -10.88
C GLU A 146 -32.75 -12.90 -11.99
N TYR A 147 -32.15 -11.74 -12.25
CA TYR A 147 -31.04 -11.67 -13.16
C TYR A 147 -29.72 -12.01 -12.46
N ILE A 148 -28.80 -12.55 -13.23
CA ILE A 148 -27.56 -13.14 -12.74
C ILE A 148 -26.40 -12.61 -13.55
N ILE A 149 -25.40 -12.05 -12.87
CA ILE A 149 -24.09 -11.77 -13.43
C ILE A 149 -23.19 -12.99 -13.24
N VAL A 150 -22.58 -13.44 -14.33
CA VAL A 150 -21.68 -14.61 -14.36
C VAL A 150 -20.24 -14.12 -14.44
N GLN A 151 -19.43 -14.47 -13.45
CA GLN A 151 -18.07 -13.96 -13.31
C GLN A 151 -17.03 -15.02 -12.95
N ASP A 152 -15.78 -14.76 -13.36
CA ASP A 152 -14.60 -15.54 -13.00
C ASP A 152 -13.89 -14.95 -11.76
N LYS A 153 -12.90 -15.67 -11.22
CA LYS A 153 -11.88 -15.14 -10.29
C LYS A 153 -12.46 -14.48 -9.04
N TYR A 154 -13.47 -15.13 -8.47
CA TYR A 154 -14.14 -14.72 -7.25
C TYR A 154 -13.58 -15.39 -6.00
N CYS A 155 -13.77 -14.73 -4.88
CA CYS A 155 -13.48 -15.22 -3.55
C CYS A 155 -14.45 -16.32 -3.17
N GLU A 156 -13.94 -17.53 -2.92
CA GLU A 156 -14.78 -18.65 -2.49
C GLU A 156 -15.47 -18.46 -1.14
N LYS A 157 -15.08 -17.42 -0.38
CA LYS A 157 -15.69 -17.09 0.92
C LYS A 157 -16.84 -16.09 0.82
N CYS A 158 -16.67 -15.05 -0.02
CA CYS A 158 -17.60 -13.92 -0.06
C CYS A 158 -18.14 -13.62 -1.47
N GLY A 159 -17.79 -14.42 -2.48
CA GLY A 159 -18.25 -14.24 -3.86
C GLY A 159 -17.72 -13.00 -4.59
N GLU A 160 -17.16 -12.02 -3.87
CA GLU A 160 -16.53 -10.82 -4.42
C GLU A 160 -15.22 -11.15 -5.13
N LYS A 161 -14.80 -10.27 -6.04
CA LYS A 161 -13.54 -10.44 -6.77
C LYS A 161 -12.34 -10.53 -5.82
N TYR A 162 -11.39 -11.41 -6.13
CA TYR A 162 -10.07 -11.33 -5.50
C TYR A 162 -9.38 -10.01 -5.85
N THR A 163 -8.87 -9.32 -4.83
CA THR A 163 -8.04 -8.13 -5.01
C THR A 163 -6.69 -8.49 -5.62
N ASN A 164 -6.16 -9.68 -5.29
CA ASN A 164 -5.03 -10.29 -6.00
C ASN A 164 -5.37 -11.74 -6.39
N GLU A 165 -5.55 -11.96 -7.68
CA GLU A 165 -5.97 -13.24 -8.26
C GLU A 165 -4.90 -14.34 -8.15
N CYS A 166 -3.62 -14.00 -8.34
CA CYS A 166 -2.52 -14.96 -8.34
C CYS A 166 -2.43 -15.73 -7.03
N ILE A 167 -2.59 -15.03 -5.92
CA ILE A 167 -2.55 -15.62 -4.57
C ILE A 167 -3.93 -15.83 -3.95
N LYS A 168 -5.01 -15.47 -4.66
CA LYS A 168 -6.39 -15.54 -4.16
C LYS A 168 -6.61 -14.74 -2.87
N TRP A 169 -6.06 -13.52 -2.82
CA TRP A 169 -6.25 -12.60 -1.69
C TRP A 169 -7.46 -11.69 -1.94
N CYS A 170 -8.35 -11.60 -0.95
CA CYS A 170 -9.62 -10.86 -1.03
C CYS A 170 -9.63 -9.79 0.06
N ARG A 171 -9.54 -8.51 -0.32
CA ARG A 171 -9.56 -7.38 0.62
C ARG A 171 -10.88 -7.26 1.39
N PRO A 172 -12.08 -7.46 0.81
CA PRO A 172 -13.31 -7.50 1.60
C PRO A 172 -13.28 -8.56 2.72
N CYS A 173 -12.89 -9.80 2.39
CA CYS A 173 -12.67 -10.84 3.39
C CYS A 173 -11.58 -10.51 4.41
N HIS A 174 -10.61 -9.69 4.03
CA HIS A 174 -9.55 -9.22 4.91
C HIS A 174 -10.09 -8.24 5.95
N ILE A 175 -10.88 -7.25 5.53
CA ILE A 175 -11.51 -6.25 6.41
C ILE A 175 -12.47 -6.95 7.38
N ASN A 176 -13.37 -7.80 6.88
CA ASN A 176 -14.36 -8.51 7.70
C ASN A 176 -13.72 -9.43 8.74
N TYR A 177 -12.50 -9.93 8.52
CA TYR A 177 -11.79 -10.76 9.50
C TYR A 177 -11.49 -10.00 10.80
N PHE A 178 -11.28 -8.68 10.77
CA PHE A 178 -10.85 -7.93 11.95
C PHE A 178 -11.94 -7.30 12.78
N GLU A 179 -13.15 -7.15 12.24
CA GLU A 179 -14.26 -6.50 12.95
C GLU A 179 -14.64 -7.19 14.27
N ASN A 180 -14.15 -8.43 14.54
CA ASN A 180 -14.59 -9.25 15.67
C ASN A 180 -13.47 -9.86 16.55
N GLU A 181 -12.19 -9.60 16.29
CA GLU A 181 -11.11 -10.41 16.90
C GLU A 181 -10.38 -9.73 18.09
N TRP A 182 -10.48 -8.41 18.25
CA TRP A 182 -9.79 -7.69 19.33
C TRP A 182 -10.52 -6.38 19.71
N THR A 183 -10.31 -5.92 20.94
CA THR A 183 -10.68 -4.56 21.38
C THR A 183 -9.69 -4.09 22.43
N SER A 184 -9.30 -2.82 22.34
CA SER A 184 -8.48 -2.15 23.37
C SER A 184 -9.30 -1.73 24.59
N LYS A 185 -10.64 -1.81 24.52
CA LYS A 185 -11.59 -1.15 25.45
C LYS A 185 -11.49 0.38 25.43
N ASN A 186 -10.82 0.95 24.44
CA ASN A 186 -10.81 2.39 24.16
C ASN A 186 -11.29 2.61 22.73
N LYS A 187 -12.50 3.16 22.59
CA LYS A 187 -13.13 3.39 21.29
C LYS A 187 -12.25 4.20 20.34
N ILE A 188 -11.53 5.22 20.83
CA ILE A 188 -10.67 6.05 19.98
C ILE A 188 -9.52 5.23 19.38
N ILE A 189 -8.94 4.33 20.16
CA ILE A 189 -7.85 3.46 19.69
C ILE A 189 -8.40 2.40 18.73
N ASP A 190 -9.57 1.83 19.05
CA ASP A 190 -10.22 0.86 18.19
C ASP A 190 -10.56 1.50 16.82
N ASP A 191 -11.12 2.70 16.80
CA ASP A 191 -11.43 3.46 15.58
C ASP A 191 -10.15 3.75 14.77
N ILE A 192 -9.05 4.17 15.40
CA ILE A 192 -7.77 4.42 14.71
C ILE A 192 -7.22 3.13 14.08
N ILE A 193 -7.23 2.01 14.81
CA ILE A 193 -6.72 0.75 14.25
C ILE A 193 -7.58 0.30 13.07
N LEU A 194 -8.92 0.46 13.16
CA LEU A 194 -9.82 0.18 12.05
C LEU A 194 -9.51 1.06 10.83
N GLU A 195 -9.31 2.36 11.02
CA GLU A 195 -8.90 3.27 9.94
C GLU A 195 -7.60 2.84 9.27
N MET A 196 -6.59 2.41 10.05
CA MET A 196 -5.33 1.88 9.50
C MET A 196 -5.53 0.57 8.73
N GLN A 197 -6.36 -0.34 9.24
CA GLN A 197 -6.68 -1.61 8.56
C GLN A 197 -7.45 -1.38 7.25
N LEU A 198 -8.32 -0.37 7.19
CA LEU A 198 -9.03 0.02 5.98
C LEU A 198 -8.10 0.61 4.91
N GLN A 199 -6.92 1.11 5.26
CA GLN A 199 -5.95 1.62 4.29
C GLN A 199 -5.13 0.51 3.59
N ILE A 200 -5.20 -0.74 4.07
CA ILE A 200 -4.46 -1.85 3.47
C ILE A 200 -4.96 -2.13 2.05
N ASP A 201 -4.04 -2.09 1.08
CA ASP A 201 -4.33 -2.31 -0.33
C ASP A 201 -3.55 -3.51 -0.93
N SER A 202 -2.59 -4.04 -0.19
CA SER A 202 -1.75 -5.17 -0.58
C SER A 202 -1.72 -6.28 0.46
N TYR A 203 -1.53 -7.51 0.00
CA TYR A 203 -1.44 -8.69 0.87
C TYR A 203 -0.17 -8.73 1.73
N ASN A 204 0.86 -7.95 1.35
CA ASN A 204 2.11 -7.82 2.09
C ASN A 204 2.10 -6.67 3.10
N ASP A 205 1.03 -5.88 3.14
CA ASP A 205 0.93 -4.79 4.09
C ASP A 205 0.84 -5.37 5.51
N LYS A 206 1.53 -4.70 6.43
CA LYS A 206 1.45 -5.05 7.85
C LYS A 206 0.07 -4.68 8.37
N ILE A 207 -0.46 -5.57 9.18
CA ILE A 207 -1.72 -5.34 9.87
C ILE A 207 -1.41 -4.79 11.24
N VAL A 208 -1.97 -3.62 11.50
CA VAL A 208 -2.01 -3.03 12.83
C VAL A 208 -3.11 -3.72 13.61
N GLU A 209 -2.78 -4.30 14.75
CA GLU A 209 -3.75 -4.89 15.67
C GLU A 209 -3.55 -4.39 17.11
N TRP A 210 -4.54 -4.59 17.97
CA TRP A 210 -4.31 -4.46 19.39
C TRP A 210 -3.50 -5.65 19.91
N ILE A 211 -2.35 -5.37 20.52
CA ILE A 211 -1.43 -6.38 21.05
C ILE A 211 -1.53 -6.37 22.58
N PRO A 212 -2.07 -7.42 23.21
CA PRO A 212 -2.03 -7.58 24.66
C PRO A 212 -0.61 -7.48 25.22
N TYR A 213 -0.41 -6.64 26.23
CA TYR A 213 0.92 -6.34 26.79
C TYR A 213 1.67 -7.58 27.29
N ASN A 214 0.95 -8.61 27.74
CA ASN A 214 1.53 -9.87 28.22
C ASN A 214 2.18 -10.72 27.12
N GLN A 215 2.07 -10.32 25.84
CA GLN A 215 2.74 -10.99 24.72
C GLN A 215 4.18 -10.50 24.52
N PHE A 216 4.61 -9.43 25.20
CA PHE A 216 5.97 -8.95 25.14
C PHE A 216 6.83 -9.69 26.17
N ILE A 217 7.91 -10.34 25.70
CA ILE A 217 8.91 -11.00 26.53
C ILE A 217 10.27 -10.33 26.33
N ASN A 218 11.14 -10.42 27.34
CA ASN A 218 12.49 -9.84 27.33
C ASN A 218 12.49 -8.34 26.96
N ILE A 219 11.68 -7.55 27.67
CA ILE A 219 11.60 -6.10 27.45
C ILE A 219 12.88 -5.45 27.97
N GLU A 220 13.60 -4.75 27.10
CA GLU A 220 14.87 -4.07 27.40
C GLU A 220 14.81 -2.61 26.94
N GLU A 221 15.23 -1.66 27.78
CA GLU A 221 15.29 -0.24 27.42
C GLU A 221 16.45 0.01 26.44
N ILE A 222 16.14 0.64 25.29
CA ILE A 222 17.13 0.94 24.24
C ILE A 222 17.55 2.42 24.29
N GLY A 223 16.66 3.30 24.73
CA GLY A 223 16.93 4.73 24.83
C GLY A 223 15.67 5.57 25.07
N LYS A 224 15.86 6.88 25.12
CA LYS A 224 14.79 7.87 25.28
C LYS A 224 14.83 8.86 24.13
N ILE A 225 13.67 9.30 23.66
CA ILE A 225 13.56 10.37 22.68
C ILE A 225 13.61 11.70 23.42
N ASP A 226 14.31 12.68 22.84
CA ASP A 226 14.45 14.01 23.43
C ASP A 226 13.09 14.66 23.73
N ASP A 227 13.11 15.55 24.73
CA ASP A 227 11.97 16.22 25.39
C ASP A 227 11.16 15.38 26.39
N ASN A 228 11.64 14.20 26.82
CA ASN A 228 10.92 13.26 27.71
C ASN A 228 9.52 12.89 27.18
N THR A 229 9.36 12.86 25.85
CA THR A 229 8.06 12.60 25.22
C THR A 229 7.77 11.10 25.10
N ALA A 230 8.80 10.27 24.87
CA ALA A 230 8.67 8.83 24.75
C ALA A 230 9.95 8.05 25.17
N ASN A 231 9.75 6.86 25.73
CA ASN A 231 10.79 5.86 26.00
C ASN A 231 10.75 4.75 24.94
N ILE A 232 11.92 4.25 24.52
CA ILE A 232 12.04 3.20 23.52
C ILE A 232 12.56 1.92 24.17
N TYR A 233 11.85 0.82 23.95
CA TYR A 233 12.24 -0.52 24.40
C TYR A 233 12.31 -1.50 23.21
N SER A 234 13.05 -2.59 23.37
CA SER A 234 12.95 -3.78 22.52
C SER A 234 12.26 -4.88 23.28
N ALA A 235 11.50 -5.71 22.56
CA ALA A 235 10.93 -6.92 23.10
C ALA A 235 10.88 -8.01 22.02
N LEU A 236 10.68 -9.25 22.44
CA LEU A 236 10.22 -10.31 21.55
C LEU A 236 8.69 -10.43 21.69
N LEU A 237 8.00 -10.52 20.56
CA LEU A 237 6.56 -10.73 20.52
C LEU A 237 6.28 -12.24 20.46
N SER A 238 5.81 -12.82 21.57
CA SER A 238 5.68 -14.27 21.76
C SER A 238 4.73 -14.91 20.76
N ASN A 239 3.61 -14.25 20.50
CA ASN A 239 2.60 -14.74 19.57
C ASN A 239 2.82 -14.25 18.15
N GLY A 240 3.83 -13.42 17.89
CA GLY A 240 4.10 -12.89 16.56
C GLY A 240 3.12 -11.83 16.06
N SER A 241 3.39 -11.33 14.85
CA SER A 241 2.47 -10.47 14.10
C SER A 241 1.74 -11.28 13.02
N LEU A 242 0.53 -10.84 12.66
CA LEU A 242 -0.29 -11.49 11.65
C LEU A 242 0.25 -11.17 10.24
N CYS A 243 0.48 -12.21 9.43
CA CYS A 243 0.89 -12.06 8.04
C CYS A 243 0.16 -13.06 7.13
N TYR A 244 -0.03 -12.69 5.87
CA TYR A 244 -0.70 -13.56 4.91
C TYR A 244 0.29 -14.60 4.40
N ASN A 245 0.00 -15.88 4.62
CA ASN A 245 0.82 -16.95 4.06
C ASN A 245 0.33 -17.31 2.66
N GLU A 246 1.08 -16.92 1.63
CA GLU A 246 0.74 -17.19 0.22
C GLU A 246 0.58 -18.69 -0.08
N TYR A 247 1.44 -19.54 0.48
CA TYR A 247 1.42 -20.99 0.25
C TYR A 247 0.18 -21.65 0.84
N LYS A 248 -0.21 -21.25 2.05
CA LYS A 248 -1.37 -21.79 2.77
C LYS A 248 -2.66 -21.03 2.47
N LYS A 249 -2.59 -19.91 1.75
CA LYS A 249 -3.70 -19.00 1.43
C LYS A 249 -4.52 -18.59 2.66
N LYS A 250 -3.82 -18.35 3.77
CA LYS A 250 -4.44 -18.01 5.06
C LYS A 250 -3.52 -17.16 5.91
N TRP A 251 -4.11 -16.43 6.84
CA TRP A 251 -3.38 -15.71 7.88
C TRP A 251 -2.68 -16.67 8.82
N VAL A 252 -1.43 -16.36 9.14
CA VAL A 252 -0.63 -17.06 10.13
C VAL A 252 0.02 -16.02 11.04
N LYS A 253 0.34 -16.41 12.27
CA LYS A 253 1.17 -15.59 13.14
C LYS A 253 2.64 -15.99 13.01
N ASP A 254 3.51 -15.00 12.79
CA ASP A 254 4.96 -15.21 12.73
C ASP A 254 5.59 -15.00 14.12
N SER A 255 5.73 -16.09 14.87
CA SER A 255 6.15 -16.07 16.29
C SER A 255 7.60 -15.63 16.50
N ASN A 256 7.89 -15.07 17.68
CA ASN A 256 9.23 -14.65 18.13
C ASN A 256 9.85 -13.51 17.31
N LEU A 257 8.98 -12.65 16.78
CA LEU A 257 9.38 -11.43 16.10
C LEU A 257 10.02 -10.45 17.09
N LYS A 258 11.22 -9.96 16.79
CA LYS A 258 11.83 -8.87 17.56
C LYS A 258 11.17 -7.56 17.15
N VAL A 259 10.63 -6.84 18.13
CA VAL A 259 9.87 -5.60 17.92
C VAL A 259 10.45 -4.45 18.75
N THR A 260 10.11 -3.25 18.33
CA THR A 260 10.37 -2.02 19.06
C THR A 260 9.09 -1.54 19.71
N LEU A 261 9.18 -1.12 20.96
CA LEU A 261 8.08 -0.53 21.73
C LEU A 261 8.39 0.94 21.97
N LYS A 262 7.59 1.82 21.37
CA LYS A 262 7.65 3.27 21.62
C LYS A 262 6.55 3.64 22.60
N CYS A 263 6.93 3.88 23.85
CA CYS A 263 6.03 4.17 24.96
C CYS A 263 5.95 5.68 25.17
N PHE A 264 4.74 6.24 25.17
CA PHE A 264 4.55 7.69 25.33
C PHE A 264 3.99 8.01 26.70
N ASN A 265 4.52 9.09 27.28
CA ASN A 265 4.12 9.53 28.62
C ASN A 265 2.72 10.17 28.64
N TYR A 266 2.19 10.57 27.47
CA TYR A 266 0.87 11.18 27.33
C TYR A 266 0.11 10.56 26.15
N SER A 267 -1.16 10.22 26.36
CA SER A 267 -2.03 9.58 25.35
C SER A 267 -2.25 10.44 24.11
N GLN A 268 -2.25 11.77 24.24
CA GLN A 268 -2.43 12.69 23.11
C GLN A 268 -1.28 12.58 22.10
N ASN A 269 -0.06 12.36 22.57
CA ASN A 269 1.12 12.25 21.71
C ASN A 269 1.05 11.03 20.78
N ILE A 270 0.34 9.98 21.18
CA ILE A 270 0.14 8.79 20.35
C ILE A 270 -0.86 9.03 19.25
N ILE A 271 -1.96 9.73 19.54
CA ILE A 271 -2.94 10.10 18.54
C ILE A 271 -2.27 10.99 17.48
N ASP A 272 -1.52 12.00 17.92
CA ASP A 272 -0.80 12.89 17.03
C ASP A 272 0.26 12.13 16.20
N GLU A 273 0.98 11.17 16.78
CA GLU A 273 1.96 10.38 16.03
C GLU A 273 1.30 9.42 15.02
N LEU A 274 0.20 8.76 15.38
CA LEU A 274 -0.52 7.86 14.49
C LEU A 274 -1.19 8.62 13.33
N LEU A 275 -1.74 9.80 13.60
CA LEU A 275 -2.36 10.66 12.58
C LEU A 275 -1.35 11.29 11.62
N ASN A 276 -0.15 11.67 12.09
CA ASN A 276 0.86 12.33 11.26
C ASN A 276 1.66 11.37 10.34
N LYS A 277 1.66 10.07 10.64
CA LYS A 277 2.48 9.07 9.92
C LYS A 277 1.68 8.15 8.97
N ALA A 278 0.40 8.43 8.74
CA ALA A 278 -0.40 7.73 7.72
C ALA A 278 0.17 7.87 6.28
N GLU A 279 1.20 8.70 6.06
CA GLU A 279 1.83 8.92 4.75
C GLU A 279 3.15 8.15 4.53
N SER A 280 3.68 7.41 5.52
CA SER A 280 4.95 6.68 5.38
C SER A 280 4.78 5.17 5.59
N HIS A 281 4.99 4.39 4.52
CA HIS A 281 5.13 2.93 4.44
C HIS A 281 4.94 2.17 5.77
N ASN A 282 3.81 1.46 5.92
CA ASN A 282 3.39 0.71 7.11
C ASN A 282 4.51 -0.05 7.82
N THR A 283 5.09 0.53 8.89
CA THR A 283 6.06 -0.16 9.76
C THR A 283 5.49 -0.64 11.09
N TYR A 284 4.24 -0.28 11.38
CA TYR A 284 3.53 -0.64 12.61
C TYR A 284 3.07 -2.10 12.60
N TYR A 285 3.26 -2.78 13.73
CA TYR A 285 2.64 -4.08 14.00
C TYR A 285 1.39 -3.97 14.86
N GLY A 286 1.25 -2.90 15.63
CA GLY A 286 0.11 -2.77 16.52
C GLY A 286 0.24 -1.69 17.58
N ILE A 287 -0.78 -1.62 18.41
CA ILE A 287 -0.87 -0.74 19.57
C ILE A 287 -1.06 -1.62 20.81
N SER A 288 -0.46 -1.22 21.92
CA SER A 288 -0.65 -1.85 23.22
C SER A 288 -0.82 -0.80 24.31
N GLN A 289 -1.10 -1.24 25.53
CA GLN A 289 -1.09 -0.40 26.71
C GLN A 289 -0.44 -1.14 27.88
N ASN A 290 0.47 -0.45 28.55
CA ASN A 290 1.06 -0.94 29.79
C ASN A 290 -0.04 -1.03 30.88
N PRO A 291 -0.30 -2.21 31.45
CA PRO A 291 -1.37 -2.39 32.43
C PRO A 291 -1.12 -1.62 33.73
N ASN A 292 0.15 -1.33 34.06
CA ASN A 292 0.56 -0.65 35.28
C ASN A 292 0.57 0.87 35.11
N THR A 293 1.26 1.39 34.09
CA THR A 293 1.41 2.84 33.88
C THR A 293 0.24 3.45 33.12
N LYS A 294 -0.58 2.63 32.44
CA LYS A 294 -1.64 3.03 31.50
C LYS A 294 -1.15 3.79 30.27
N GLU A 295 0.16 3.87 30.08
CA GLU A 295 0.78 4.44 28.89
C GLU A 295 0.51 3.53 27.70
N TYR A 296 0.10 4.14 26.59
CA TYR A 296 -0.04 3.43 25.33
C TYR A 296 1.34 3.27 24.68
N ILE A 297 1.44 2.23 23.86
CA ILE A 297 2.67 1.76 23.26
C ILE A 297 2.41 1.52 21.79
N ILE A 298 3.24 2.11 20.94
CA ILE A 298 3.26 1.81 19.51
C ILE A 298 4.29 0.70 19.28
N VAL A 299 3.91 -0.35 18.56
CA VAL A 299 4.76 -1.51 18.24
C VAL A 299 5.25 -1.40 16.81
N LEU A 300 6.56 -1.39 16.62
CA LEU A 300 7.24 -1.12 15.34
C LEU A 300 8.21 -2.24 14.95
N GLU A 301 8.57 -2.29 13.67
CA GLU A 301 9.67 -3.14 13.20
C GLU A 301 11.01 -2.72 13.80
N PHE A 302 11.82 -3.71 14.20
CA PHE A 302 13.09 -3.46 14.89
C PHE A 302 14.11 -2.66 14.06
N LYS A 303 14.02 -2.69 12.72
CA LYS A 303 14.93 -1.93 11.84
C LYS A 303 14.80 -0.41 12.01
N ASP A 304 13.62 0.08 12.37
CA ASP A 304 13.35 1.52 12.51
C ASP A 304 14.16 2.13 13.66
N VAL A 305 14.54 1.34 14.68
CA VAL A 305 15.38 1.80 15.79
C VAL A 305 16.82 2.02 15.37
N LEU A 306 17.37 1.28 14.41
CA LEU A 306 18.73 1.59 13.96
C LEU A 306 18.77 2.97 13.28
N HIS A 307 17.70 3.36 12.60
CA HIS A 307 17.55 4.72 12.07
C HIS A 307 17.23 5.75 13.16
N GLU A 308 16.25 5.51 14.03
CA GLU A 308 15.89 6.46 15.11
C GLU A 308 17.03 6.62 16.13
N LYS A 309 17.70 5.54 16.54
CA LYS A 309 18.87 5.58 17.43
C LYS A 309 20.06 6.25 16.75
N CYS A 310 20.29 6.03 15.45
CA CYS A 310 21.32 6.77 14.71
C CYS A 310 20.99 8.26 14.66
N HIS A 311 19.71 8.62 14.45
CA HIS A 311 19.24 10.01 14.47
C HIS A 311 19.37 10.65 15.86
N ILE A 312 19.02 9.93 16.94
CA ILE A 312 19.16 10.38 18.33
C ILE A 312 20.65 10.50 18.71
N ASN A 313 21.47 9.51 18.40
CA ASN A 313 22.92 9.54 18.63
C ASN A 313 23.57 10.70 17.86
N TYR A 314 23.13 10.93 16.62
CA TYR A 314 23.55 12.07 15.82
C TYR A 314 23.13 13.41 16.45
N ILE A 315 21.86 13.58 16.84
CA ILE A 315 21.38 14.79 17.53
C ILE A 315 22.14 15.02 18.85
N ASN A 316 22.36 13.97 19.64
CA ASN A 316 23.11 14.05 20.90
C ASN A 316 24.58 14.39 20.65
N TYR A 317 25.20 13.81 19.61
CA TYR A 317 26.52 14.21 19.14
C TYR A 317 26.54 15.69 18.73
N LEU A 318 25.51 16.17 18.02
CA LEU A 318 25.39 17.58 17.67
C LEU A 318 25.33 18.44 18.97
N LYS A 319 24.38 18.16 19.87
CA LYS A 319 24.20 18.92 21.11
C LYS A 319 25.48 18.97 21.98
N ASN A 320 26.18 17.85 22.10
CA ASN A 320 27.37 17.73 22.95
C ASN A 320 28.65 18.33 22.33
N ASN A 321 28.79 18.32 21.00
CA ASN A 321 29.98 18.84 20.33
C ASN A 321 29.84 20.28 19.82
N PHE A 322 28.63 20.79 19.58
CA PHE A 322 28.45 22.15 19.03
C PHE A 322 28.42 23.27 20.07
N THR A 323 28.46 22.96 21.37
CA THR A 323 28.84 23.94 22.40
C THR A 323 30.28 24.47 22.23
N LYS A 324 31.09 23.87 21.34
CA LYS A 324 32.45 24.31 20.99
C LYS A 324 32.57 25.13 19.70
N CYS A 325 31.52 25.22 18.88
CA CYS A 325 31.54 25.96 17.60
C CYS A 325 30.91 27.35 17.76
N THR A 326 31.47 28.17 18.66
CA THR A 326 31.07 29.57 18.78
C THR A 326 31.94 30.42 17.87
N SER A 327 31.31 31.31 17.11
CA SER A 327 32.01 32.32 16.30
C SER A 327 32.61 33.43 17.16
N GLY A 328 32.25 33.47 18.45
CA GLY A 328 32.51 34.61 19.34
C GLY A 328 31.54 35.78 19.11
N ASN A 329 30.57 35.63 18.19
CA ASN A 329 29.55 36.62 17.89
C ASN A 329 28.16 36.03 18.14
N GLU A 330 27.46 36.58 19.13
CA GLU A 330 26.15 36.09 19.58
C GLU A 330 25.10 36.04 18.46
N LYS A 331 25.09 37.01 17.54
CA LYS A 331 24.12 37.05 16.44
C LYS A 331 24.38 35.96 15.41
N ILE A 332 25.65 35.70 15.09
CA ILE A 332 26.06 34.62 14.17
C ILE A 332 25.75 33.26 14.81
N ASP A 333 26.04 33.12 16.10
CA ASP A 333 25.77 31.88 16.84
C ASP A 333 24.26 31.58 16.94
N VAL A 334 23.41 32.59 17.12
CA VAL A 334 21.94 32.45 17.05
C VAL A 334 21.47 32.07 15.65
N PHE A 335 22.06 32.65 14.59
CA PHE A 335 21.72 32.33 13.21
C PHE A 335 22.08 30.88 12.84
N ILE A 336 23.29 30.43 13.21
CA ILE A 336 23.75 29.06 13.00
C ILE A 336 22.80 28.07 13.68
N LYS A 337 22.45 28.31 14.96
CA LYS A 337 21.48 27.49 15.70
C LYS A 337 20.13 27.40 15.00
N LYS A 338 19.61 28.50 14.45
CA LYS A 338 18.33 28.51 13.72
C LYS A 338 18.40 27.70 12.43
N MET A 339 19.47 27.83 11.64
CA MET A 339 19.64 27.09 10.39
C MET A 339 19.76 25.57 10.64
N GLN A 340 20.49 25.17 11.68
CA GLN A 340 20.63 23.76 12.09
C GLN A 340 19.30 23.12 12.52
N LEU A 341 18.36 23.89 13.09
CA LEU A 341 17.03 23.40 13.48
C LEU A 341 16.06 23.25 12.30
N LEU A 342 16.29 23.95 11.19
CA LEU A 342 15.44 23.91 9.99
C LEU A 342 15.73 22.70 9.11
N ASP A 343 16.97 22.20 9.08
CA ASP A 343 17.45 21.11 8.21
C ASP A 343 17.04 19.69 8.70
N ASN A 344 16.45 19.59 9.90
CA ASN A 344 16.12 18.32 10.57
C ASN A 344 14.72 17.77 10.23
N ARG A 345 14.05 18.28 9.20
CA ARG A 345 12.77 17.75 8.73
C ARG A 345 12.92 17.20 7.32
N ASN A 346 13.00 15.86 7.21
CA ASN A 346 12.65 15.06 6.03
C ASN A 346 13.73 14.70 4.99
N ASN A 347 14.96 14.29 5.35
CA ASN A 347 15.83 13.66 4.33
C ASN A 347 16.67 12.48 4.82
N GLU A 348 16.54 11.35 4.11
CA GLU A 348 17.26 10.08 4.28
C GLU A 348 18.79 10.15 4.02
N ASN A 349 19.32 11.36 3.83
CA ASN A 349 20.74 11.61 3.59
C ASN A 349 21.11 12.95 4.25
N ILE A 350 21.30 12.96 5.57
CA ILE A 350 21.90 14.10 6.26
C ILE A 350 23.36 14.22 5.80
N LYS A 351 23.59 14.93 4.69
CA LYS A 351 24.92 15.05 4.06
C LYS A 351 25.64 16.36 4.38
N ASP A 352 24.94 17.40 4.80
CA ASP A 352 25.55 18.71 5.01
C ASP A 352 25.16 19.29 6.39
N ILE A 353 26.16 19.56 7.23
CA ILE A 353 25.97 20.20 8.54
C ILE A 353 26.29 21.69 8.40
N PHE A 354 25.38 22.55 8.86
CA PHE A 354 25.64 23.99 8.94
C PHE A 354 26.48 24.30 10.19
N GLU A 355 27.80 24.51 10.07
CA GLU A 355 28.69 24.81 11.22
C GLU A 355 29.57 26.05 11.01
N TRP A 356 29.97 26.73 12.10
CA TRP A 356 31.00 27.77 12.05
C TRP A 356 32.37 27.15 11.82
N ILE A 357 33.10 27.64 10.81
CA ILE A 357 34.42 27.13 10.46
C ILE A 357 35.44 28.27 10.62
N PRO A 358 36.39 28.15 11.57
CA PRO A 358 37.49 29.09 11.68
C PRO A 358 38.30 29.14 10.37
N TYR A 359 38.67 30.34 9.92
CA TYR A 359 39.35 30.54 8.64
C TYR A 359 40.65 29.73 8.50
N ASN A 360 41.35 29.46 9.61
CA ASN A 360 42.57 28.66 9.65
C ASN A 360 42.38 27.17 9.31
N GLN A 361 41.15 26.67 9.18
CA GLN A 361 40.86 25.31 8.73
C GLN A 361 40.88 25.15 7.21
N PHE A 362 40.92 26.26 6.47
CA PHE A 362 41.00 26.26 5.02
C PHE A 362 42.46 26.28 4.57
N VAL A 363 42.83 25.36 3.69
CA VAL A 363 44.16 25.30 3.08
C VAL A 363 44.05 25.43 1.55
N ASN A 364 45.17 25.71 0.88
CA ASN A 364 45.24 25.87 -0.57
C ASN A 364 44.21 26.88 -1.12
N ILE A 365 44.06 28.00 -0.41
CA ILE A 365 43.10 29.05 -0.78
C ILE A 365 43.57 29.74 -2.06
N LYS A 366 42.76 29.71 -3.12
CA LYS A 366 43.04 30.33 -4.42
C LYS A 366 41.87 31.19 -4.84
N GLU A 367 42.15 32.41 -5.27
CA GLU A 367 41.13 33.29 -5.85
C GLU A 367 40.63 32.72 -7.18
N ILE A 368 39.31 32.71 -7.35
CA ILE A 368 38.63 32.29 -8.59
C ILE A 368 38.14 33.52 -9.32
N GLU A 369 37.44 34.41 -8.61
CA GLU A 369 36.77 35.56 -9.18
C GLU A 369 36.73 36.69 -8.16
N LYS A 370 36.84 37.93 -8.63
CA LYS A 370 36.79 39.14 -7.83
C LYS A 370 35.95 40.20 -8.55
N ASN A 371 35.01 40.79 -7.82
CA ASN A 371 34.28 41.98 -8.25
C ASN A 371 34.37 43.08 -7.18
N ASP A 372 33.66 44.19 -7.40
CA ASP A 372 33.71 45.38 -6.53
C ASP A 372 33.10 45.15 -5.13
N LEU A 373 32.43 44.02 -4.89
CA LEU A 373 31.73 43.72 -3.63
C LEU A 373 32.26 42.46 -2.91
N LEU A 374 32.71 41.46 -3.66
CA LEU A 374 33.02 40.11 -3.17
C LEU A 374 34.26 39.53 -3.86
N ILE A 375 34.99 38.71 -3.10
CA ILE A 375 36.02 37.81 -3.63
C ILE A 375 35.54 36.38 -3.41
N ILE A 376 35.53 35.59 -4.50
CA ILE A 376 35.24 34.17 -4.50
C ILE A 376 36.57 33.42 -4.55
N ARG A 377 36.80 32.53 -3.58
CA ARG A 377 38.00 31.68 -3.50
C ARG A 377 37.63 30.21 -3.47
N SER A 378 38.45 29.35 -4.08
CA SER A 378 38.45 27.92 -3.78
C SER A 378 39.36 27.64 -2.61
N ALA A 379 39.00 26.67 -1.77
CA ALA A 379 39.86 26.17 -0.72
C ALA A 379 39.60 24.67 -0.49
N ILE A 380 40.52 24.02 0.21
CA ILE A 380 40.31 22.69 0.75
C ILE A 380 40.02 22.83 2.24
N TRP A 381 38.88 22.30 2.66
CA TRP A 381 38.54 22.17 4.07
C TRP A 381 38.90 20.77 4.56
N ASN A 382 40.01 20.66 5.31
CA ASN A 382 40.53 19.37 5.76
C ASN A 382 39.64 18.65 6.78
N GLY A 383 38.79 19.39 7.49
CA GLY A 383 37.91 18.90 8.54
C GLY A 383 36.45 18.73 8.12
N SER A 384 36.12 18.68 6.83
CA SER A 384 34.71 18.66 6.41
C SER A 384 33.96 17.42 6.91
N PRO A 385 32.79 17.56 7.56
CA PRO A 385 31.95 16.42 7.92
C PRO A 385 31.57 15.62 6.67
N SER A 386 31.81 14.31 6.70
CA SER A 386 31.48 13.41 5.59
C SER A 386 30.24 12.57 5.88
N TYR A 387 30.23 11.84 7.00
CA TYR A 387 29.08 11.07 7.47
C TYR A 387 29.25 10.74 8.96
N TYR A 388 28.15 10.50 9.66
CA TYR A 388 28.17 10.04 11.04
C TYR A 388 28.33 8.52 11.10
N SER A 389 29.29 8.01 11.87
CA SER A 389 29.46 6.58 12.08
C SER A 389 28.72 6.16 13.34
N SER A 390 27.60 5.45 13.18
CA SER A 390 26.86 4.88 14.33
C SER A 390 27.65 3.83 15.11
N ILE A 391 28.62 3.17 14.46
CA ILE A 391 29.50 2.16 15.09
C ILE A 391 30.54 2.83 16.00
N LYS A 392 31.07 3.99 15.59
CA LYS A 392 32.11 4.71 16.34
C LYS A 392 31.57 5.88 17.17
N GLU A 393 30.28 6.17 17.04
CA GLU A 393 29.57 7.30 17.63
C GLU A 393 30.22 8.68 17.37
N GLU A 394 30.94 8.81 16.25
CA GLU A 394 31.68 10.02 15.87
C GLU A 394 31.39 10.46 14.43
N MET A 395 31.54 11.77 14.16
CA MET A 395 31.48 12.30 12.79
C MET A 395 32.80 12.03 12.07
N ILE A 396 32.75 11.23 11.01
CA ILE A 396 33.90 11.01 10.15
C ILE A 396 34.09 12.25 9.28
N ARG A 397 35.23 12.92 9.44
CA ARG A 397 35.60 14.12 8.67
C ARG A 397 36.59 13.75 7.56
N LYS A 398 36.41 14.31 6.37
CA LYS A 398 37.27 14.13 5.20
C LYS A 398 37.55 15.47 4.52
N PRO A 399 38.70 15.64 3.83
CA PRO A 399 38.95 16.84 3.05
C PRO A 399 37.90 17.04 1.94
N LYS A 400 37.33 18.25 1.84
CA LYS A 400 36.35 18.62 0.79
C LYS A 400 36.78 19.92 0.13
N ASN A 401 36.64 20.00 -1.20
CA ASN A 401 36.79 21.26 -1.93
C ASN A 401 35.58 22.16 -1.60
N VAL A 402 35.84 23.40 -1.22
CA VAL A 402 34.82 24.38 -0.83
C VAL A 402 35.04 25.70 -1.54
N THR A 403 33.95 26.46 -1.70
CA THR A 403 33.98 27.83 -2.21
C THR A 403 33.79 28.79 -1.04
N LEU A 404 34.72 29.71 -0.87
CA LEU A 404 34.68 30.76 0.13
C LEU A 404 34.21 32.06 -0.54
N ILE A 405 33.21 32.72 0.04
CA ILE A 405 32.76 34.04 -0.38
C ILE A 405 33.17 35.00 0.74
N THR A 406 34.07 35.93 0.43
CA THR A 406 34.51 36.95 1.39
C THR A 406 34.14 38.33 0.86
N LYS A 407 33.77 39.24 1.75
CA LYS A 407 33.56 40.64 1.41
C LYS A 407 34.89 41.31 1.04
N TYR A 408 34.86 42.22 0.08
CA TYR A 408 35.95 43.16 -0.14
C TYR A 408 35.96 44.17 1.00
N ASP A 409 37.04 44.24 1.79
CA ASP A 409 37.22 45.28 2.81
C ASP A 409 37.61 46.62 2.17
#